data_AF-X1K8S3-F1
#
_entry.id   AF-X1K8S3-F1
#
_cell.length_a   1.000
_cell.length_b   1.000
_cell.length_c   1.000
_cell.angle_alpha   90.00
_cell.angle_beta   90.00
_cell.angle_gamma   90.00
#
_symmetry.space_group_name_H-M   'P 1'
#
loop_
_entity.id
_entity.type
_entity.pdbx_description
1 polymer ?
#
loop_
_entity_poly.entity_id
_entity_poly.type
_entity_poly.pdbx_seq_one_letter_code
_entity_poly.pdbx_strand_id
1 'polypeptide(L)'
;MEERFDFFFNDIEKMNIKDYLIIYLKGKDQPLYIEFSELHDIMRHACSVCENFSNFYSDISFGGLGSKDGFTTSIIRTDLGERIYKLAIDKGYIEEPPELNTSIEKSKNACKNN
;
A
#
# COMPACT_ATOMS: atom_id res chain seq x y z
N MET A 1 -2.76 22.41 -4.25
CA MET A 1 -1.88 21.30 -4.66
C MET A 1 -1.36 21.51 -6.07
N GLU A 2 -2.22 21.72 -7.08
CA GLU A 2 -1.81 21.99 -8.47
C GLU A 2 -0.83 23.15 -8.57
N GLU A 3 -1.18 24.33 -8.05
CA GLU A 3 -0.29 25.51 -8.03
C GLU A 3 0.97 25.29 -7.19
N ARG A 4 0.84 24.55 -6.07
CA ARG A 4 1.93 24.32 -5.11
C ARG A 4 3.01 23.41 -5.68
N PHE A 5 2.66 22.45 -6.53
CA PHE A 5 3.56 21.42 -7.04
C PHE A 5 3.63 21.36 -8.58
N ASP A 6 3.09 22.39 -9.25
CA ASP A 6 3.15 22.59 -10.71
C ASP A 6 2.69 21.37 -11.53
N PHE A 7 1.45 20.94 -11.30
CA PHE A 7 0.79 19.89 -12.09
C PHE A 7 -0.71 20.14 -12.20
N PHE A 8 -1.38 19.50 -13.16
CA PHE A 8 -2.84 19.47 -13.27
C PHE A 8 -3.40 18.10 -12.90
N PHE A 9 -4.50 18.06 -12.14
CA PHE A 9 -5.15 16.80 -11.73
C PHE A 9 -5.58 15.94 -12.91
N ASN A 10 -5.97 16.57 -14.03
CA ASN A 10 -6.37 15.86 -15.26
C ASN A 10 -5.22 15.09 -15.92
N ASP A 11 -3.97 15.41 -15.57
CA ASP A 11 -2.79 14.74 -16.09
C ASP A 11 -2.33 13.56 -15.22
N ILE A 12 -2.95 13.34 -14.05
CA ILE A 12 -2.60 12.21 -13.19
C ILE A 12 -3.04 10.89 -13.84
N GLU A 13 -2.09 9.98 -14.02
CA GLU A 13 -2.36 8.59 -14.46
C GLU A 13 -2.46 7.63 -13.27
N LYS A 14 -1.62 7.86 -12.25
CA LYS A 14 -1.53 7.02 -11.06
C LYS A 14 -0.99 7.82 -9.88
N MET A 15 -1.43 7.46 -8.69
CA MET A 15 -0.84 7.92 -7.44
C MET A 15 -0.41 6.72 -6.60
N ASN A 16 0.65 6.89 -5.81
CA ASN A 16 1.09 5.91 -4.84
C ASN A 16 1.64 6.60 -3.59
N ILE A 17 1.56 5.95 -2.44
CA ILE A 17 2.07 6.46 -1.18
C ILE A 17 3.03 5.39 -0.63
N LYS A 18 4.33 5.74 -0.58
CA LYS A 18 5.39 4.92 0.05
C LYS A 18 6.14 5.82 1.04
N ASP A 19 7.42 6.10 0.80
CA ASP A 19 8.19 7.10 1.56
C ASP A 19 7.80 8.53 1.15
N TYR A 20 7.25 8.68 -0.05
CA TYR A 20 6.73 9.92 -0.63
C TYR A 20 5.30 9.71 -1.10
N LEU A 21 4.58 10.82 -1.30
CA LEU A 21 3.45 10.83 -2.25
C LEU A 21 4.02 10.90 -3.67
N ILE A 22 3.82 9.83 -4.44
CA ILE A 22 4.32 9.66 -5.80
C ILE A 22 3.16 9.87 -6.77
N ILE A 23 3.29 10.85 -7.67
CA ILE A 23 2.29 11.18 -8.68
C ILE A 23 2.89 10.92 -10.07
N TYR A 24 2.28 10.01 -10.81
CA TYR A 24 2.62 9.70 -12.19
C TYR A 24 1.76 10.56 -13.12
N LEU A 25 2.40 11.36 -13.98
CA LEU A 25 1.74 12.33 -14.86
C LEU A 25 1.89 11.93 -16.33
N LYS A 26 0.84 12.15 -17.12
CA LYS A 26 0.82 11.92 -18.57
C LYS A 26 1.99 12.62 -19.25
N GLY A 27 2.71 11.88 -20.09
CA GLY A 27 3.80 12.43 -20.91
C GLY A 27 5.03 12.89 -20.13
N LYS A 28 5.14 12.59 -18.83
CA LYS A 28 6.37 12.78 -18.05
C LYS A 28 7.05 11.44 -17.79
N ASP A 29 8.35 11.36 -18.08
CA ASP A 29 9.14 10.14 -17.85
C ASP A 29 9.42 9.86 -16.37
N GLN A 30 9.40 10.90 -15.53
CA GLN A 30 9.66 10.80 -14.11
C GLN A 30 8.43 11.22 -13.31
N PRO A 31 8.05 10.45 -12.27
CA PRO A 31 6.96 10.86 -11.38
C PRO A 31 7.40 12.03 -10.50
N LEU A 32 6.41 12.79 -10.05
CA LEU A 32 6.58 13.81 -9.03
C LEU A 32 6.62 13.14 -7.65
N TYR A 33 7.64 13.46 -6.85
CA TYR A 33 7.78 13.00 -5.47
C TYR A 33 7.51 14.16 -4.52
N ILE A 34 6.55 13.99 -3.61
CA ILE A 34 6.18 14.99 -2.61
C ILE A 34 6.45 14.39 -1.22
N GLU A 35 7.24 15.12 -0.43
CA GLU A 35 7.55 14.79 0.96
C GLU A 35 6.32 14.88 1.86
N PHE A 36 6.22 14.03 2.89
CA PHE A 36 5.09 14.08 3.82
C PHE A 36 5.07 15.30 4.72
N SER A 37 6.22 15.93 4.97
CA SER A 37 6.30 17.22 5.67
C SER A 37 5.50 18.30 4.93
N GLU A 38 5.46 18.25 3.61
CA GLU A 38 4.72 19.19 2.76
C GLU A 38 3.20 18.92 2.77
N LEU A 39 2.73 17.80 3.31
CA LEU A 39 1.30 17.41 3.25
C LEU A 39 0.57 17.51 4.60
N HIS A 40 1.26 17.93 5.66
CA HIS A 40 0.70 17.97 7.02
C HIS A 40 -0.54 18.85 7.14
N ASP A 41 -0.59 19.96 6.41
CA ASP A 41 -1.72 20.90 6.39
C ASP A 41 -2.95 20.36 5.65
N ILE A 42 -2.75 19.36 4.77
CA ILE A 42 -3.80 18.74 3.96
C ILE A 42 -4.32 17.45 4.63
N MET A 43 -3.51 16.84 5.51
CA MET A 43 -3.91 15.66 6.27
C MET A 43 -5.14 15.96 7.14
N ARG A 44 -6.13 15.06 7.10
CA ARG A 44 -7.29 15.15 7.98
C ARG A 44 -6.85 15.03 9.43
N HIS A 45 -7.20 16.00 10.27
CA HIS A 45 -6.73 16.07 11.65
C HIS A 45 -7.01 14.79 12.47
N ALA A 46 -8.15 14.11 12.25
CA ALA A 46 -8.46 12.84 12.91
C ALA A 46 -7.44 11.72 12.64
N CYS A 47 -6.68 11.77 11.54
CA CYS A 47 -5.67 10.77 11.23
C CYS A 47 -4.42 10.89 12.11
N SER A 48 -4.13 12.06 12.70
CA SER A 48 -2.92 12.25 13.53
C SER A 48 -2.96 11.53 14.88
N VAL A 49 -4.14 11.06 15.28
CA VAL A 49 -4.36 10.35 16.55
C VAL A 49 -4.72 8.87 16.34
N CYS A 50 -4.80 8.41 15.09
CA CYS A 50 -5.15 7.03 14.79
C CYS A 50 -3.93 6.13 15.01
N GLU A 51 -4.06 5.17 15.92
CA GLU A 51 -3.01 4.18 16.20
C GLU A 51 -3.19 2.88 15.39
N ASN A 52 -4.27 2.79 14.60
CA ASN A 52 -4.60 1.60 13.81
C ASN A 52 -4.06 1.71 12.38
N PHE A 53 -2.89 1.12 12.15
CA PHE A 53 -2.26 1.07 10.83
C PHE A 53 -2.68 -0.15 9.98
N SER A 54 -2.64 -1.35 10.57
CA SER A 54 -2.79 -2.62 9.85
C SER A 54 -4.22 -3.16 9.80
N ASN A 55 -5.21 -2.33 10.14
CA ASN A 55 -6.61 -2.70 10.26
C ASN A 55 -6.81 -3.93 11.17
N PHE A 56 -6.30 -3.89 12.39
CA PHE A 56 -6.14 -5.11 13.20
C PHE A 56 -7.46 -5.79 13.63
N TYR A 57 -8.61 -5.12 13.48
CA TYR A 57 -9.94 -5.68 13.79
C TYR A 57 -10.60 -6.41 12.62
N SER A 58 -10.03 -6.40 11.40
CA SER A 58 -10.63 -7.10 10.26
C SER A 58 -10.30 -8.59 10.24
N ASP A 59 -11.17 -9.36 9.59
CA ASP A 59 -10.90 -10.77 9.28
C ASP A 59 -9.68 -10.95 8.38
N ILE A 60 -9.52 -10.07 7.39
CA ILE A 60 -8.40 -10.02 6.45
C ILE A 60 -8.02 -8.56 6.20
N SER A 61 -6.73 -8.23 6.36
CA SER A 61 -6.16 -6.92 6.02
C SER A 61 -5.32 -7.03 4.74
N PHE A 62 -5.36 -6.00 3.87
CA PHE A 62 -4.57 -5.93 2.65
C PHE A 62 -3.75 -4.63 2.61
N GLY A 63 -2.51 -4.68 2.13
CA GLY A 63 -1.68 -3.49 1.96
C GLY A 63 -0.48 -3.71 1.04
N GLY A 64 0.01 -2.64 0.40
CA GLY A 64 1.17 -2.71 -0.50
C GLY A 64 2.52 -2.76 0.22
N LEU A 65 2.58 -2.32 1.48
CA LEU A 65 3.82 -2.31 2.27
C LEU A 65 4.23 -3.74 2.67
N GLY A 66 5.53 -4.03 2.59
CA GLY A 66 6.07 -5.37 2.82
C GLY A 66 5.83 -6.36 1.67
N SER A 67 5.36 -5.88 0.51
CA SER A 67 5.19 -6.70 -0.69
C SER A 67 6.15 -6.29 -1.80
N LYS A 68 6.48 -7.25 -2.68
CA LYS A 68 7.10 -6.94 -3.96
C LYS A 68 6.11 -6.17 -4.84
N ASP A 69 6.63 -5.38 -5.77
CA ASP A 69 5.80 -4.69 -6.75
C ASP A 69 4.93 -5.69 -7.53
N GLY A 70 3.65 -5.36 -7.68
CA GLY A 70 2.64 -6.24 -8.28
C GLY A 70 1.96 -7.19 -7.29
N PHE A 71 2.46 -7.31 -6.05
CA PHE A 71 1.86 -8.13 -5.00
C PHE A 71 1.26 -7.28 -3.89
N THR A 72 0.37 -7.91 -3.11
CA THR A 72 -0.29 -7.31 -1.95
C THR A 72 -0.03 -8.16 -0.71
N THR A 73 0.34 -7.50 0.38
CA THR A 73 0.52 -8.13 1.68
C THR A 73 -0.85 -8.37 2.26
N SER A 74 -1.16 -9.63 2.55
CA SER A 74 -2.41 -10.04 3.18
C SER A 74 -2.14 -10.54 4.59
N ILE A 75 -2.91 -10.07 5.58
CA ILE A 75 -2.85 -10.55 6.97
C ILE A 75 -4.21 -11.14 7.32
N ILE A 76 -4.26 -12.45 7.53
CA ILE A 76 -5.45 -13.20 7.88
C ILE A 76 -5.49 -13.35 9.39
N ARG A 77 -6.61 -13.00 10.04
CA ARG A 77 -6.71 -12.93 11.51
C ARG A 77 -7.72 -13.88 12.12
N THR A 78 -8.86 -14.08 11.46
CA THR A 78 -9.97 -14.87 12.00
C THR A 78 -10.17 -16.14 11.18
N ASP A 79 -10.81 -17.14 11.81
CA ASP A 79 -11.17 -18.39 11.13
C ASP A 79 -12.08 -18.16 9.92
N LEU A 80 -12.94 -17.13 9.98
CA LEU A 80 -13.77 -16.75 8.84
C LEU A 80 -12.91 -16.22 7.69
N GLY A 81 -11.98 -15.31 7.98
CA GLY A 81 -11.04 -14.78 6.99
C GLY A 81 -10.20 -15.89 6.35
N GLU A 82 -9.71 -16.84 7.15
CA GLU A 82 -8.93 -17.97 6.64
C GLU A 82 -9.73 -18.84 5.68
N ARG A 83 -10.98 -19.19 6.03
CA ARG A 83 -11.85 -19.98 5.14
C ARG A 83 -12.11 -19.27 3.81
N ILE A 84 -12.40 -17.97 3.85
CA ILE A 84 -12.68 -17.18 2.64
C ILE A 84 -11.42 -17.07 1.76
N TYR A 85 -10.26 -16.79 2.36
CA TYR A 85 -9.00 -16.66 1.63
C TYR A 85 -8.59 -17.97 0.94
N LYS A 86 -8.67 -19.10 1.65
CA LYS A 86 -8.41 -20.43 1.07
C LYS A 86 -9.38 -20.75 -0.08
N LEU A 87 -10.66 -20.47 0.10
CA LEU A 87 -11.63 -20.66 -0.98
C LEU A 87 -11.30 -19.82 -2.21
N ALA A 88 -10.81 -18.59 -2.04
CA ALA A 88 -10.40 -17.74 -3.15
C ALA A 88 -9.18 -18.30 -3.90
N ILE A 89 -8.21 -18.88 -3.18
CA ILE A 89 -7.09 -19.62 -3.79
C ILE A 89 -7.60 -20.85 -4.54
N ASP A 90 -8.43 -21.69 -3.90
CA ASP A 90 -8.94 -22.93 -4.48
C ASP A 90 -9.76 -22.70 -5.75
N LYS A 91 -10.43 -21.54 -5.83
CA LYS A 91 -11.20 -21.11 -7.01
C LYS A 91 -10.36 -20.41 -8.07
N GLY A 92 -9.07 -20.15 -7.81
CA GLY A 92 -8.16 -19.46 -8.72
C GLY A 92 -8.44 -17.97 -8.87
N TYR A 93 -9.11 -17.35 -7.89
CA TYR A 93 -9.33 -15.88 -7.90
C TYR A 93 -8.09 -15.11 -7.47
N ILE A 94 -7.26 -15.71 -6.63
CA ILE A 94 -6.00 -15.13 -6.15
C ILE A 94 -4.90 -16.18 -6.20
N GLU A 95 -3.68 -15.71 -6.40
CA GLU A 95 -2.47 -16.54 -6.40
C GLU A 95 -1.59 -16.14 -5.23
N GLU A 96 -1.10 -17.14 -4.50
CA GLU A 96 -0.19 -16.95 -3.39
C GLU A 96 1.15 -17.63 -3.72
N PRO A 97 2.23 -16.88 -4.04
CA PRO A 97 3.53 -17.47 -4.32
C PRO A 97 4.20 -17.94 -3.02
N PRO A 98 4.42 -19.25 -2.82
CA PRO A 98 4.99 -19.77 -1.57
C PRO A 98 6.38 -19.22 -1.26
N GLU A 99 7.17 -18.90 -2.30
CA GLU A 99 8.52 -18.37 -2.18
C GLU A 99 8.56 -16.99 -1.51
N LEU A 100 7.52 -16.17 -1.68
CA LEU A 100 7.43 -14.84 -1.05
C LEU A 100 6.94 -14.93 0.40
N ASN A 101 6.40 -16.08 0.80
CA ASN A 101 5.74 -16.28 2.09
C ASN A 101 6.63 -16.92 3.16
N THR A 102 7.91 -17.14 2.87
CA THR A 102 8.89 -17.65 3.84
C THR A 102 9.20 -16.63 4.93
N SER A 103 9.57 -17.09 6.14
CA SER A 103 9.93 -16.19 7.26
C SER A 103 11.09 -15.26 6.93
N ILE A 104 12.01 -15.71 6.07
CA ILE A 104 13.16 -14.93 5.61
C ILE A 104 12.70 -13.81 4.69
N GLU A 105 11.90 -14.11 3.67
CA GLU A 105 11.43 -13.10 2.71
C GLU A 105 10.47 -12.11 3.36
N LYS A 106 9.60 -12.57 4.27
CA LYS A 106 8.77 -11.69 5.10
C LYS A 106 9.61 -10.71 5.91
N SER A 107 10.65 -11.19 6.61
CA SER A 107 11.56 -10.34 7.37
C SER A 107 12.29 -9.34 6.47
N LYS A 108 12.79 -9.78 5.30
CA LYS A 108 13.47 -8.89 4.34
C LYS A 108 12.53 -7.79 3.84
N ASN A 109 11.30 -8.13 3.49
CA ASN A 109 10.36 -7.15 2.94
C ASN A 109 9.83 -6.20 4.03
N ALA A 110 9.72 -6.65 5.29
CA ALA A 110 9.40 -5.79 6.42
C ALA A 110 10.55 -4.83 6.77
N CYS A 111 11.80 -5.29 6.69
CA CYS A 111 12.99 -4.49 7.03
C CYS A 111 13.51 -3.62 5.87
N LYS A 112 12.89 -3.67 4.68
CA LYS A 112 13.31 -2.90 3.49
C LYS A 112 12.91 -1.42 3.52
N ASN A 113 12.49 -0.91 4.67
CA ASN A 113 12.39 0.53 4.89
C ASN A 113 13.72 1.02 5.48
N ASN A 114 14.66 1.38 4.60
CA ASN A 114 15.78 2.30 4.85
C ASN A 114 16.38 2.74 3.51
#